data_AF-A0A538C6I2-F1
#
_entry.id   AF-A0A538C6I2-F1
#
_cell.length_a   1.000
_cell.length_b   1.000
_cell.length_c   1.000
_cell.angle_alpha   90.00
_cell.angle_beta   90.00
_cell.angle_gamma   90.00
#
_symmetry.space_group_name_H-M   'P 1'
#
loop_
_entity.id
_entity.type
_entity.pdbx_description
1 polymer ?
#
loop_
_entity_poly.entity_id
_entity_poly.type
_entity_poly.pdbx_seq_one_letter_code
_entity_poly.pdbx_strand_id
1 'polypeptide(L)'
;MRRRLMGLTAMVTVLLLFLLSAASAGAHELVEFEKEAALAANGPIPPTPSNPLEEVKEVCGSETAVFGSELLTGAPPSKIKVKNEWADIVPGKDMMVSGTISHVEFSGGDLSIDHPFSVDFTFDVTLDEPYWPLAKELGLGEPEGGGVHELHMELEVGQLLHALPQLEGPAEGEPWELLPFEQTKPPTQTLNIQAHENLEATYIPHEGDRIAMRGRWIIDCGHNDFHAELHPITFMAFGHAVGSKTVVHVLSNPYRVTELYGFGTAEVNSPPKGTPFPQALEETITSVTERSIAGIPAAITLATGIERTQPSTAPWLVCRPASVSGKLRIRRAFVTREGVRVSVKPQTDANCATVSIRVGGPKGEFGAYTALQPPSRACGLPYPLANAEVAGGLGISELRVNEIERITVNAGGGTFRISHGADTTGPIAFNASAGEVQRALEALESIGSGNVVVKGGPGGEGGGIPYFVEFVGKLAKMAITPLTTNRSSLIPGKSGAFLATVVVLRPGGELDLRRFILSLIEQKVKAELEFAEEYGKFVGAIGRIEANVARTPQVACLDPLSGPPPNPKEPLLEDQQQPFPYYGEVQVE
;
A
#
# COMPACT_ATOMS: atom_id res chain seq x y z
N MET A 1 -46.66 -49.09 -43.45
CA MET A 1 -46.04 -47.86 -44.02
C MET A 1 -45.78 -46.78 -42.96
N ARG A 2 -45.18 -47.12 -41.80
CA ARG A 2 -44.72 -46.16 -40.78
C ARG A 2 -43.42 -46.70 -40.18
N ARG A 3 -42.30 -46.50 -40.88
CA ARG A 3 -40.93 -46.73 -40.34
C ARG A 3 -39.81 -46.10 -41.18
N ARG A 4 -40.12 -45.17 -42.10
CA ARG A 4 -39.12 -44.50 -42.97
C ARG A 4 -39.16 -42.97 -42.93
N LEU A 5 -39.85 -42.36 -41.96
CA LEU A 5 -39.99 -40.89 -41.87
C LEU A 5 -39.48 -40.29 -40.53
N MET A 6 -38.61 -41.00 -39.82
CA MET A 6 -37.95 -40.50 -38.59
C MET A 6 -36.42 -40.39 -38.73
N GLY A 7 -35.85 -40.80 -39.87
CA GLY A 7 -34.40 -40.76 -40.10
C GLY A 7 -33.88 -39.50 -40.78
N LEU A 8 -34.75 -38.68 -41.39
CA LEU A 8 -34.32 -37.47 -42.13
C LEU A 8 -34.38 -36.18 -41.29
N THR A 9 -35.27 -36.11 -40.29
CA THR A 9 -35.38 -34.94 -39.41
C THR A 9 -34.27 -34.89 -38.36
N ALA A 10 -33.83 -36.03 -37.82
CA ALA A 10 -32.75 -36.07 -36.82
C ALA A 10 -31.35 -35.78 -37.40
N MET A 11 -31.12 -36.09 -38.68
CA MET A 11 -29.83 -35.82 -39.33
C MET A 11 -29.67 -34.36 -39.76
N VAL A 12 -30.78 -33.66 -40.03
CA VAL A 12 -30.78 -32.22 -40.35
C VAL A 12 -30.66 -31.37 -39.08
N THR A 13 -31.23 -31.77 -37.93
CA THR A 13 -30.97 -31.07 -36.66
C THR A 13 -29.57 -31.31 -36.12
N VAL A 14 -28.96 -32.49 -36.31
CA VAL A 14 -27.57 -32.70 -35.88
C VAL A 14 -26.57 -31.96 -36.79
N LEU A 15 -26.84 -31.80 -38.09
CA LEU A 15 -26.00 -30.94 -38.94
C LEU A 15 -26.22 -29.44 -38.70
N LEU A 16 -27.43 -29.00 -38.33
CA LEU A 16 -27.68 -27.60 -37.96
C LEU A 16 -27.19 -27.24 -36.54
N LEU A 17 -27.13 -28.20 -35.60
CA LEU A 17 -26.52 -27.96 -34.28
C LEU A 17 -24.98 -27.95 -34.32
N PHE A 18 -24.34 -28.55 -35.33
CA PHE A 18 -22.90 -28.40 -35.56
C PHE A 18 -22.52 -27.19 -36.43
N LEU A 19 -23.50 -26.43 -36.92
CA LEU A 19 -23.29 -25.19 -37.67
C LEU A 19 -23.69 -23.92 -36.89
N LEU A 20 -24.03 -24.06 -35.60
CA LEU A 20 -24.32 -22.97 -34.67
C LEU A 20 -23.33 -22.89 -33.49
N SER A 21 -22.22 -23.63 -33.55
CA SER A 21 -21.07 -23.48 -32.65
C SER A 21 -19.75 -23.25 -33.39
N ALA A 22 -19.80 -22.85 -34.66
CA ALA A 22 -18.72 -22.06 -35.22
C ALA A 22 -19.02 -20.60 -34.84
N ALA A 23 -18.68 -20.23 -33.61
CA ALA A 23 -18.38 -18.83 -33.33
C ALA A 23 -17.42 -18.39 -34.43
N SER A 24 -17.76 -17.32 -35.12
CA SER A 24 -16.93 -16.75 -36.17
C SER A 24 -15.49 -16.70 -35.68
N ALA A 25 -14.56 -17.34 -36.39
CA ALA A 25 -13.17 -17.03 -36.21
C ALA A 25 -12.99 -15.51 -36.40
N GLY A 26 -12.61 -14.81 -35.33
CA GLY A 26 -12.00 -13.49 -35.37
C GLY A 26 -12.94 -12.27 -35.42
N ALA A 27 -13.82 -12.09 -34.44
CA ALA A 27 -14.22 -10.73 -34.07
C ALA A 27 -13.25 -10.28 -32.96
N HIS A 28 -12.32 -9.39 -33.32
CA HIS A 28 -11.37 -8.81 -32.40
C HIS A 28 -11.95 -7.56 -31.75
N GLU A 29 -11.59 -7.32 -30.49
CA GLU A 29 -11.92 -6.09 -29.79
C GLU A 29 -11.05 -4.92 -30.29
N LEU A 30 -11.46 -3.69 -30.01
CA LEU A 30 -10.72 -2.50 -30.47
C LEU A 30 -9.26 -2.50 -29.99
N VAL A 31 -9.05 -2.95 -28.75
CA VAL A 31 -7.76 -3.14 -28.10
C VAL A 31 -7.82 -4.42 -27.28
N GLU A 32 -6.88 -5.33 -27.50
CA GLU A 32 -6.68 -6.56 -26.72
C GLU A 32 -5.27 -7.12 -26.94
N PHE A 33 -4.76 -7.93 -26.01
CA PHE A 33 -3.57 -8.72 -26.29
C PHE A 33 -3.83 -9.79 -27.33
N GLU A 34 -2.79 -10.22 -28.05
CA GLU A 34 -2.83 -11.51 -28.71
C GLU A 34 -2.94 -12.61 -27.63
N LYS A 35 -4.16 -13.11 -27.45
CA LYS A 35 -4.57 -13.98 -26.32
C LYS A 35 -3.58 -15.11 -26.02
N GLU A 36 -3.19 -15.89 -27.02
CA GLU A 36 -2.23 -17.00 -26.84
C GLU A 36 -0.86 -16.54 -26.34
N ALA A 37 -0.37 -15.39 -26.83
CA ALA A 37 0.92 -14.86 -26.41
C ALA A 37 0.87 -14.29 -24.98
N ALA A 38 -0.24 -13.63 -24.61
CA ALA A 38 -0.45 -13.14 -23.26
C ALA A 38 -0.60 -14.29 -22.26
N LEU A 39 -1.36 -15.34 -22.58
CA LEU A 39 -1.49 -16.52 -21.72
C LEU A 39 -0.17 -17.27 -21.57
N ALA A 40 0.61 -17.39 -22.64
CA ALA A 40 1.95 -17.94 -22.55
C ALA A 40 2.88 -17.10 -21.66
N ALA A 41 2.74 -15.77 -21.67
CA ALA A 41 3.51 -14.87 -20.81
C ALA A 41 3.06 -14.92 -19.34
N ASN A 42 1.75 -14.98 -19.09
CA ASN A 42 1.18 -15.16 -17.76
C ASN A 42 1.58 -16.52 -17.19
N GLY A 43 1.70 -17.55 -18.03
CA GLY A 43 1.94 -18.91 -17.59
C GLY A 43 0.72 -19.45 -16.84
N PRO A 44 0.89 -20.50 -16.02
CA PRO A 44 -0.21 -21.08 -15.26
C PRO A 44 -0.79 -20.07 -14.27
N ILE A 45 -2.11 -19.89 -14.30
CA ILE A 45 -2.86 -19.12 -13.30
C ILE A 45 -3.40 -20.12 -12.27
N PRO A 46 -2.94 -20.07 -11.00
CA PRO A 46 -3.47 -20.93 -9.95
C PRO A 46 -4.98 -20.67 -9.77
N PRO A 47 -5.82 -21.72 -9.76
CA PRO A 47 -7.24 -21.53 -9.49
C PRO A 47 -7.45 -21.05 -8.05
N THR A 48 -8.58 -20.40 -7.79
CA THR A 48 -9.01 -20.12 -6.41
C THR A 48 -9.12 -21.43 -5.63
N PRO A 49 -8.45 -21.55 -4.47
CA PRO A 49 -8.50 -22.77 -3.67
C PRO A 49 -9.90 -22.98 -3.08
N SER A 50 -10.19 -24.23 -2.69
CA SER A 50 -11.46 -24.55 -2.03
C SER A 50 -11.65 -23.84 -0.68
N ASN A 51 -10.56 -23.40 -0.06
CA ASN A 51 -10.55 -22.56 1.13
C ASN A 51 -9.79 -21.25 0.82
N PRO A 52 -10.47 -20.20 0.35
CA PRO A 52 -9.84 -18.94 -0.05
C PRO A 52 -8.99 -18.30 1.05
N LEU A 53 -9.43 -18.36 2.30
CA LEU A 53 -8.72 -17.77 3.45
C LEU A 53 -7.36 -18.43 3.76
N GLU A 54 -7.14 -19.68 3.33
CA GLU A 54 -5.82 -20.30 3.43
C GLU A 54 -4.79 -19.63 2.51
N GLU A 55 -5.20 -19.23 1.30
CA GLU A 55 -4.34 -18.47 0.39
C GLU A 55 -4.08 -17.07 0.94
N VAL A 56 -5.11 -16.38 1.48
CA VAL A 56 -4.93 -15.08 2.16
C VAL A 56 -3.90 -15.19 3.28
N LYS A 57 -4.00 -16.21 4.13
CA LYS A 57 -3.05 -16.41 5.22
C LYS A 57 -1.63 -16.71 4.74
N GLU A 58 -1.47 -17.42 3.63
CA GLU A 58 -0.16 -17.71 3.04
C GLU A 58 0.47 -16.45 2.42
N VAL A 59 -0.33 -15.66 1.70
CA VAL A 59 0.10 -14.49 0.94
C VAL A 59 0.24 -13.26 1.85
N CYS A 60 -0.83 -12.88 2.56
CA CYS A 60 -0.86 -11.72 3.47
C CYS A 60 -0.29 -12.01 4.86
N GLY A 61 -0.15 -13.28 5.26
CA GLY A 61 0.31 -13.66 6.60
C GLY A 61 -0.78 -13.71 7.68
N SER A 62 -2.00 -13.25 7.38
CA SER A 62 -3.17 -13.29 8.27
C SER A 62 -4.46 -13.42 7.48
N GLU A 63 -5.44 -14.18 8.00
CA GLU A 63 -6.80 -14.31 7.43
C GLU A 63 -7.82 -13.38 8.12
N THR A 64 -7.37 -12.54 9.07
CA THR A 64 -8.24 -11.73 9.96
C THR A 64 -7.73 -10.33 10.22
N ALA A 65 -6.49 -10.05 9.86
CA ALA A 65 -5.89 -8.75 10.07
C ALA A 65 -5.51 -8.21 8.70
N VAL A 66 -5.65 -6.90 8.55
CA VAL A 66 -5.19 -6.15 7.39
C VAL A 66 -3.91 -5.39 7.72
N PHE A 67 -3.24 -4.88 6.69
CA PHE A 67 -2.01 -4.13 6.83
C PHE A 67 -2.17 -2.98 7.83
N GLY A 68 -1.15 -2.74 8.64
CA GLY A 68 -1.16 -1.72 9.70
C GLY A 68 -2.07 -2.00 10.92
N SER A 69 -3.17 -2.75 10.79
CA SER A 69 -4.18 -2.92 11.85
C SER A 69 -3.61 -3.55 13.14
N GLU A 70 -2.64 -4.46 13.01
CA GLU A 70 -2.00 -5.13 14.15
C GLU A 70 -1.19 -4.17 15.03
N LEU A 71 -0.66 -3.06 14.49
CA LEU A 71 0.03 -2.02 15.28
C LEU A 71 -0.90 -1.48 16.38
N LEU A 72 -2.18 -1.35 16.07
CA LEU A 72 -3.20 -0.75 16.94
C LEU A 72 -3.67 -1.71 18.04
N THR A 73 -3.24 -2.97 17.97
CA THR A 73 -3.50 -3.96 19.02
C THR A 73 -2.44 -3.96 20.12
N GLY A 74 -1.39 -3.13 20.01
CA GLY A 74 -0.25 -3.10 20.92
C GLY A 74 0.77 -4.22 20.66
N ALA A 75 0.66 -4.90 19.51
CA ALA A 75 1.67 -5.86 19.09
C ALA A 75 2.97 -5.11 18.75
N PRO A 76 4.14 -5.57 19.24
CA PRO A 76 5.41 -4.99 18.82
C PRO A 76 5.60 -5.21 17.32
N PRO A 77 6.20 -4.26 16.57
CA PRO A 77 6.25 -4.34 15.10
C PRO A 77 6.90 -5.63 14.56
N SER A 78 7.91 -6.17 15.25
CA SER A 78 8.51 -7.48 14.95
C SER A 78 7.55 -8.69 15.02
N LYS A 79 6.37 -8.57 15.63
CA LYS A 79 5.37 -9.63 15.76
C LYS A 79 4.17 -9.50 14.84
N ILE A 80 4.07 -8.40 14.09
CA ILE A 80 3.04 -8.20 13.08
C ILE A 80 3.17 -9.28 12.02
N LYS A 81 2.04 -9.83 11.59
CA LYS A 81 1.99 -10.90 10.61
C LYS A 81 1.79 -10.36 9.21
N VAL A 82 0.92 -9.35 9.06
CA VAL A 82 0.71 -8.68 7.77
C VAL A 82 1.85 -7.73 7.49
N LYS A 83 2.79 -8.18 6.66
CA LYS A 83 4.06 -7.47 6.42
C LYS A 83 3.97 -6.47 5.27
N ASN A 84 3.15 -6.78 4.28
CA ASN A 84 2.97 -6.01 3.06
C ASN A 84 1.49 -5.65 2.95
N GLU A 85 1.22 -4.46 2.43
CA GLU A 85 -0.07 -4.02 1.94
C GLU A 85 -0.41 -4.76 0.64
N TRP A 86 0.54 -4.85 -0.29
CA TRP A 86 0.32 -5.50 -1.60
C TRP A 86 1.11 -6.80 -1.73
N ALA A 87 0.52 -7.90 -1.28
CA ALA A 87 1.23 -9.18 -1.26
C ALA A 87 1.12 -9.93 -2.59
N ASP A 88 2.27 -10.24 -3.19
CA ASP A 88 2.36 -11.11 -4.37
C ASP A 88 1.62 -12.44 -4.20
N ILE A 89 0.69 -12.73 -5.12
CA ILE A 89 0.13 -14.08 -5.22
C ILE A 89 1.20 -15.06 -5.72
N VAL A 90 2.01 -14.61 -6.68
CA VAL A 90 3.21 -15.31 -7.15
C VAL A 90 4.37 -14.34 -7.09
N PRO A 91 5.46 -14.66 -6.33
CA PRO A 91 6.57 -13.75 -6.14
C PRO A 91 7.11 -13.19 -7.45
N GLY A 92 7.17 -11.87 -7.57
CA GLY A 92 7.75 -11.22 -8.75
C GLY A 92 6.85 -11.18 -9.99
N LYS A 93 5.61 -11.70 -9.93
CA LYS A 93 4.82 -11.99 -11.13
C LYS A 93 3.96 -10.82 -11.58
N ASP A 94 4.22 -10.37 -12.81
CA ASP A 94 3.30 -9.51 -13.54
C ASP A 94 2.35 -10.34 -14.41
N MET A 95 1.11 -9.89 -14.52
CA MET A 95 0.07 -10.49 -15.36
C MET A 95 -0.36 -9.51 -16.45
N MET A 96 -0.65 -10.06 -17.63
CA MET A 96 -1.17 -9.34 -18.79
C MET A 96 -2.65 -9.67 -18.98
N VAL A 97 -3.50 -8.66 -19.03
CA VAL A 97 -4.95 -8.82 -19.18
C VAL A 97 -5.53 -7.89 -20.23
N SER A 98 -6.71 -8.25 -20.75
CA SER A 98 -7.52 -7.37 -21.59
C SER A 98 -8.94 -7.30 -21.06
N GLY A 99 -9.59 -6.16 -21.27
CA GLY A 99 -10.92 -5.90 -20.74
C GLY A 99 -11.45 -4.51 -21.08
N THR A 100 -12.52 -4.14 -20.39
CA THR A 100 -13.18 -2.83 -20.49
C THR A 100 -13.10 -2.09 -19.16
N ILE A 101 -12.78 -0.79 -19.22
CA ILE A 101 -12.61 0.07 -18.05
C ILE A 101 -13.96 0.55 -17.48
N SER A 102 -14.05 0.61 -16.15
CA SER A 102 -15.15 1.18 -15.35
C SER A 102 -14.61 1.87 -14.09
N HIS A 103 -15.47 2.61 -13.38
CA HIS A 103 -15.19 3.21 -12.07
C HIS A 103 -13.85 3.96 -12.00
N VAL A 104 -13.63 4.89 -12.93
CA VAL A 104 -12.40 5.67 -12.97
C VAL A 104 -12.43 6.75 -11.90
N GLU A 105 -11.48 6.72 -10.98
CA GLU A 105 -11.37 7.71 -9.91
C GLU A 105 -9.92 8.02 -9.51
N PHE A 106 -9.77 9.01 -8.64
CA PHE A 106 -8.52 9.31 -7.96
C PHE A 106 -8.73 9.03 -6.48
N SER A 107 -7.86 8.20 -5.91
CA SER A 107 -8.02 7.71 -4.55
C SER A 107 -7.94 8.84 -3.51
N GLY A 108 -8.67 8.64 -2.42
CA GLY A 108 -8.61 9.50 -1.23
C GLY A 108 -8.08 8.78 0.02
N GLY A 109 -7.76 7.48 -0.08
CA GLY A 109 -7.46 6.59 1.05
C GLY A 109 -5.98 6.27 1.28
N ASP A 110 -5.11 6.66 0.34
CA ASP A 110 -3.75 6.13 0.27
C ASP A 110 -2.81 6.60 1.37
N LEU A 111 -1.90 5.71 1.76
CA LEU A 111 -0.84 6.02 2.71
C LEU A 111 0.35 6.68 1.99
N SER A 112 0.73 7.89 2.39
CA SER A 112 1.88 8.61 1.80
C SER A 112 3.22 7.87 1.96
N ILE A 113 3.31 6.90 2.87
CA ILE A 113 4.49 6.04 3.04
C ILE A 113 4.62 5.00 1.93
N ASP A 114 3.50 4.54 1.35
CA ASP A 114 3.47 3.51 0.31
C ASP A 114 3.41 4.14 -1.09
N HIS A 115 3.02 5.41 -1.21
CA HIS A 115 2.78 6.10 -2.50
C HIS A 115 3.75 7.29 -2.74
N PRO A 116 5.05 7.03 -3.00
CA PRO A 116 6.06 8.07 -3.15
C PRO A 116 5.88 8.98 -4.38
N PHE A 117 5.10 8.58 -5.38
CA PHE A 117 4.69 9.36 -6.56
C PHE A 117 3.30 9.99 -6.40
N SER A 118 2.79 10.13 -5.17
CA SER A 118 1.44 10.61 -4.82
C SER A 118 0.37 9.54 -4.95
N VAL A 119 -0.85 9.89 -4.53
CA VAL A 119 -2.07 9.06 -4.56
C VAL A 119 -2.28 8.32 -5.88
N ASP A 120 -3.05 7.25 -5.81
CA ASP A 120 -3.43 6.41 -6.93
C ASP A 120 -4.51 7.05 -7.80
N PHE A 121 -4.32 6.85 -9.09
CA PHE A 121 -5.37 6.84 -10.08
C PHE A 121 -5.86 5.40 -10.20
N THR A 122 -7.13 5.20 -9.89
CA THR A 122 -7.73 3.87 -9.80
C THR A 122 -8.82 3.70 -10.85
N PHE A 123 -8.99 2.46 -11.30
CA PHE A 123 -10.07 2.07 -12.18
C PHE A 123 -10.29 0.58 -12.13
N ASP A 124 -11.51 0.17 -12.41
CA ASP A 124 -11.86 -1.23 -12.52
C ASP A 124 -11.78 -1.71 -13.96
N VAL A 125 -11.51 -3.00 -14.14
CA VAL A 125 -11.51 -3.63 -15.46
C VAL A 125 -12.29 -4.92 -15.42
N THR A 126 -13.46 -4.90 -16.07
CA THR A 126 -14.16 -6.14 -16.39
C THR A 126 -13.33 -6.92 -17.41
N LEU A 127 -12.83 -8.09 -17.00
CA LEU A 127 -11.89 -8.90 -17.77
C LEU A 127 -12.56 -9.66 -18.92
N ASP A 128 -11.85 -9.79 -20.03
CA ASP A 128 -12.23 -10.72 -21.08
C ASP A 128 -11.90 -12.17 -20.68
N GLU A 129 -12.64 -13.14 -21.20
CA GLU A 129 -12.19 -14.54 -21.15
C GLU A 129 -10.84 -14.66 -21.92
N PRO A 130 -9.85 -15.45 -21.44
CA PRO A 130 -9.85 -16.32 -20.28
C PRO A 130 -9.11 -15.73 -19.07
N TYR A 131 -9.07 -14.39 -18.93
CA TYR A 131 -8.39 -13.74 -17.81
C TYR A 131 -9.19 -13.79 -16.50
N TRP A 132 -10.47 -14.17 -16.56
CA TRP A 132 -11.37 -14.29 -15.41
C TRP A 132 -10.78 -14.93 -14.14
N PRO A 133 -9.94 -16.00 -14.21
CA PRO A 133 -9.36 -16.58 -12.99
C PRO A 133 -8.38 -15.66 -12.23
N LEU A 134 -7.98 -14.52 -12.79
CA LEU A 134 -7.13 -13.53 -12.12
C LEU A 134 -7.93 -12.67 -11.13
N ALA A 135 -9.22 -12.44 -11.40
CA ALA A 135 -10.16 -11.72 -10.54
C ALA A 135 -10.59 -12.59 -9.35
N LYS A 136 -9.72 -12.71 -8.36
CA LYS A 136 -9.99 -13.50 -7.15
C LYS A 136 -10.62 -12.60 -6.08
N GLU A 137 -11.69 -13.11 -5.48
CA GLU A 137 -12.24 -12.59 -4.22
C GLU A 137 -12.00 -13.65 -3.14
N LEU A 138 -11.17 -13.34 -2.13
CA LEU A 138 -10.74 -14.34 -1.16
C LEU A 138 -11.27 -14.13 0.27
N GLY A 139 -11.69 -12.91 0.60
CA GLY A 139 -12.18 -12.52 1.92
C GLY A 139 -13.68 -12.72 2.11
N LEU A 140 -14.17 -12.22 3.25
CA LEU A 140 -15.58 -12.24 3.63
C LEU A 140 -16.21 -10.83 3.66
N GLY A 141 -15.45 -9.80 3.27
CA GLY A 141 -15.92 -8.43 3.16
C GLY A 141 -16.96 -8.27 2.04
N GLU A 142 -17.76 -7.20 2.12
CA GLU A 142 -18.47 -6.74 0.92
C GLU A 142 -17.41 -6.26 -0.08
N PRO A 143 -17.48 -6.67 -1.36
CA PRO A 143 -16.53 -6.21 -2.37
C PRO A 143 -16.48 -4.68 -2.44
N GLU A 144 -15.28 -4.10 -2.42
CA GLU A 144 -15.11 -2.69 -2.80
C GLU A 144 -15.26 -2.57 -4.33
N GLY A 145 -16.49 -2.30 -4.79
CA GLY A 145 -16.78 -2.28 -6.23
C GLY A 145 -16.78 -3.68 -6.84
N GLY A 146 -16.61 -3.80 -8.16
CA GLY A 146 -16.31 -5.11 -8.76
C GLY A 146 -17.51 -5.90 -9.30
N GLY A 147 -17.86 -5.72 -10.56
CA GLY A 147 -18.69 -6.67 -11.29
C GLY A 147 -18.07 -8.09 -11.34
N VAL A 148 -18.84 -9.07 -11.83
CA VAL A 148 -18.32 -10.44 -12.01
C VAL A 148 -17.11 -10.42 -12.97
N HIS A 149 -15.97 -10.98 -12.54
CA HIS A 149 -14.69 -11.02 -13.28
C HIS A 149 -14.02 -9.65 -13.47
N GLU A 150 -14.19 -8.76 -12.51
CA GLU A 150 -13.53 -7.46 -12.46
C GLU A 150 -12.25 -7.53 -11.64
N LEU A 151 -11.25 -6.75 -12.02
CA LEU A 151 -10.03 -6.52 -11.24
C LEU A 151 -9.93 -5.02 -10.94
N HIS A 152 -9.59 -4.70 -9.70
CA HIS A 152 -9.17 -3.36 -9.33
C HIS A 152 -7.75 -3.09 -9.86
N MET A 153 -7.51 -1.85 -10.28
CA MET A 153 -6.26 -1.41 -10.88
C MET A 153 -5.85 -0.09 -10.29
N GLU A 154 -4.57 0.02 -9.98
CA GLU A 154 -4.03 1.18 -9.32
C GLU A 154 -2.70 1.61 -9.93
N LEU A 155 -2.58 2.92 -10.12
CA LEU A 155 -1.38 3.56 -10.61
C LEU A 155 -1.23 4.92 -9.96
N GLU A 156 -0.15 5.12 -9.22
CA GLU A 156 0.20 6.43 -8.67
C GLU A 156 0.15 7.51 -9.75
N VAL A 157 -0.54 8.61 -9.47
CA VAL A 157 -0.79 9.71 -10.41
C VAL A 157 0.52 10.26 -10.99
N GLY A 158 1.58 10.36 -10.17
CA GLY A 158 2.88 10.82 -10.62
C GLY A 158 3.55 9.91 -11.66
N GLN A 159 3.04 8.69 -11.87
CA GLN A 159 3.48 7.77 -12.91
C GLN A 159 2.67 7.90 -14.21
N LEU A 160 1.65 8.76 -14.28
CA LEU A 160 1.02 9.16 -15.54
C LEU A 160 1.87 10.22 -16.28
N LEU A 161 1.72 10.33 -17.60
CA LEU A 161 2.48 11.29 -18.40
C LEU A 161 2.07 12.73 -18.11
N HIS A 162 3.02 13.57 -17.70
CA HIS A 162 2.84 15.02 -17.57
C HIS A 162 3.41 15.79 -18.77
N ALA A 163 2.65 16.76 -19.29
CA ALA A 163 2.90 17.45 -20.56
C ALA A 163 3.98 18.57 -20.53
N LEU A 164 4.35 19.06 -19.34
CA LEU A 164 5.22 20.23 -19.12
C LEU A 164 6.07 20.04 -17.84
N PRO A 165 7.16 20.83 -17.60
CA PRO A 165 8.09 20.58 -16.51
C PRO A 165 7.38 20.42 -15.16
N GLN A 166 7.86 19.41 -14.45
CA GLN A 166 7.32 18.81 -13.23
C GLN A 166 6.75 19.83 -12.26
N LEU A 167 5.57 19.54 -11.71
CA LEU A 167 5.28 19.98 -10.36
C LEU A 167 6.24 19.20 -9.48
N GLU A 168 7.22 19.90 -8.92
CA GLU A 168 8.12 19.31 -7.96
C GLU A 168 7.30 18.74 -6.79
N GLY A 169 7.61 17.52 -6.34
CA GLY A 169 7.10 17.02 -5.06
C GLY A 169 7.50 17.97 -3.93
N PRO A 170 6.93 17.83 -2.71
CA PRO A 170 7.25 18.74 -1.61
C PRO A 170 8.77 18.88 -1.46
N ALA A 171 9.25 20.12 -1.30
CA ALA A 171 10.67 20.36 -1.11
C ALA A 171 11.19 19.60 0.13
N GLU A 172 12.50 19.37 0.21
CA GLU A 172 13.06 18.61 1.33
C GLU A 172 12.69 19.24 2.69
N GLY A 173 12.07 18.44 3.55
CA GLY A 173 11.56 18.84 4.86
C GLY A 173 10.19 19.52 4.85
N GLU A 174 9.63 19.86 3.68
CA GLU A 174 8.28 20.42 3.58
C GLU A 174 7.21 19.32 3.75
N PRO A 175 6.12 19.60 4.50
CA PRO A 175 4.98 18.71 4.61
C PRO A 175 4.27 18.38 3.30
N TRP A 176 3.80 17.14 3.13
CA TRP A 176 2.89 16.74 2.03
C TRP A 176 1.60 17.58 1.96
N GLU A 177 1.18 18.21 3.07
CA GLU A 177 -0.03 19.06 3.13
C GLU A 177 0.19 20.54 2.73
N LEU A 178 1.42 21.04 2.52
CA LEU A 178 1.71 22.49 2.50
C LEU A 178 2.04 23.14 1.14
N LEU A 179 1.75 22.52 -0.01
CA LEU A 179 1.67 23.28 -1.28
C LEU A 179 0.36 24.14 -1.27
N PRO A 180 0.33 25.40 -1.74
CA PRO A 180 -0.57 26.47 -1.24
C PRO A 180 -2.07 26.30 -1.61
N PHE A 181 -3.08 26.75 -0.84
CA PHE A 181 -3.17 28.01 -0.07
C PHE A 181 -4.04 27.95 1.23
N GLU A 182 -3.46 28.47 2.32
CA GLU A 182 -3.96 29.03 3.60
C GLU A 182 -5.21 28.48 4.35
N GLN A 183 -4.90 27.91 5.53
CA GLN A 183 -5.40 28.21 6.89
C GLN A 183 -6.91 28.06 7.27
N THR A 184 -7.12 27.20 8.28
CA THR A 184 -8.20 27.13 9.32
C THR A 184 -9.45 26.23 9.12
N LYS A 185 -9.41 25.25 8.24
CA LYS A 185 -10.29 24.05 8.24
C LYS A 185 -9.45 22.83 7.81
N PRO A 186 -9.86 21.57 8.07
CA PRO A 186 -9.03 20.41 7.73
C PRO A 186 -8.55 20.57 6.27
N PRO A 187 -7.23 20.47 6.02
CA PRO A 187 -6.64 20.89 4.77
C PRO A 187 -7.29 20.12 3.62
N THR A 188 -7.83 20.84 2.64
CA THR A 188 -8.12 20.25 1.33
C THR A 188 -6.77 19.82 0.74
N GLN A 189 -6.63 18.52 0.47
CA GLN A 189 -5.44 17.86 -0.06
C GLN A 189 -4.90 18.61 -1.30
N THR A 190 -3.87 19.44 -1.12
CA THR A 190 -3.33 20.24 -2.21
C THR A 190 -2.50 19.39 -3.17
N LEU A 191 -1.84 18.33 -2.71
CA LEU A 191 -1.17 17.39 -3.61
C LEU A 191 -2.14 16.47 -4.36
N ASN A 192 -3.27 16.05 -3.77
CA ASN A 192 -4.31 15.29 -4.49
C ASN A 192 -4.94 16.14 -5.62
N ILE A 193 -5.15 17.45 -5.41
CA ILE A 193 -5.67 18.34 -6.47
C ILE A 193 -4.58 18.69 -7.50
N GLN A 194 -3.32 18.86 -7.09
CA GLN A 194 -2.24 19.29 -7.97
C GLN A 194 -1.51 18.15 -8.69
N ALA A 195 -1.55 16.91 -8.21
CA ALA A 195 -0.97 15.77 -8.94
C ALA A 195 -1.71 15.54 -10.28
N HIS A 196 -2.98 15.94 -10.37
CA HIS A 196 -3.73 15.93 -11.63
C HIS A 196 -3.38 17.11 -12.56
N GLU A 197 -2.70 18.14 -12.06
CA GLU A 197 -2.35 19.31 -12.86
C GLU A 197 -1.25 18.96 -13.87
N ASN A 198 -1.43 19.41 -15.12
CA ASN A 198 -0.52 19.14 -16.23
C ASN A 198 -0.38 17.67 -16.63
N LEU A 199 -1.24 16.78 -16.12
CA LEU A 199 -1.46 15.49 -16.76
C LEU A 199 -1.77 15.70 -18.24
N GLU A 200 -1.10 14.96 -19.09
CA GLU A 200 -1.45 14.90 -20.49
C GLU A 200 -2.76 14.13 -20.59
N ALA A 201 -3.87 14.85 -20.75
CA ALA A 201 -5.23 14.30 -20.67
C ALA A 201 -5.49 13.13 -21.62
N THR A 202 -4.73 13.00 -22.71
CA THR A 202 -4.81 11.85 -23.62
C THR A 202 -4.28 10.55 -23.01
N TYR A 203 -3.49 10.62 -21.94
CA TYR A 203 -2.97 9.47 -21.18
C TYR A 203 -3.79 9.13 -19.94
N ILE A 204 -5.01 9.68 -19.80
CA ILE A 204 -5.97 9.31 -18.77
C ILE A 204 -7.03 8.38 -19.39
N PRO A 205 -7.13 7.11 -18.95
CA PRO A 205 -8.19 6.21 -19.38
C PRO A 205 -9.59 6.71 -19.02
N HIS A 206 -10.58 6.39 -19.86
CA HIS A 206 -11.98 6.72 -19.61
C HIS A 206 -12.84 5.46 -19.44
N GLU A 207 -13.95 5.60 -18.73
CA GLU A 207 -14.97 4.54 -18.67
C GLU A 207 -15.42 4.12 -20.07
N GLY A 208 -15.47 2.80 -20.29
CA GLY A 208 -15.81 2.19 -21.56
C GLY A 208 -14.64 2.05 -22.55
N ASP A 209 -13.45 2.58 -22.25
CA ASP A 209 -12.26 2.31 -23.04
C ASP A 209 -11.92 0.81 -23.00
N ARG A 210 -11.43 0.31 -24.14
CA ARG A 210 -10.83 -1.02 -24.23
C ARG A 210 -9.37 -0.92 -23.84
N ILE A 211 -8.89 -1.91 -23.10
CA ILE A 211 -7.54 -1.88 -22.54
C ILE A 211 -6.84 -3.24 -22.67
N ALA A 212 -5.55 -3.19 -22.97
CA ALA A 212 -4.58 -4.27 -22.76
C ALA A 212 -3.52 -3.75 -21.78
N MET A 213 -3.38 -4.37 -20.61
CA MET A 213 -2.49 -3.87 -19.56
C MET A 213 -1.65 -4.96 -18.92
N ARG A 214 -0.60 -4.52 -18.23
CA ARG A 214 0.25 -5.39 -17.43
C ARG A 214 0.55 -4.71 -16.09
N GLY A 215 0.32 -5.43 -15.01
CA GLY A 215 0.69 -4.99 -13.66
C GLY A 215 1.12 -6.17 -12.80
N ARG A 216 1.58 -5.87 -11.60
CA ARG A 216 1.98 -6.86 -10.60
C ARG A 216 0.72 -7.47 -9.97
N TRP A 217 0.62 -8.81 -9.96
CA TRP A 217 -0.57 -9.51 -9.46
C TRP A 217 -0.45 -9.81 -7.97
N ILE A 218 -1.29 -9.13 -7.20
CA ILE A 218 -1.25 -9.09 -5.73
C ILE A 218 -2.61 -9.45 -5.14
N ILE A 219 -2.59 -9.82 -3.87
CA ILE A 219 -3.75 -9.65 -2.98
C ILE A 219 -3.53 -8.35 -2.24
N ASP A 220 -4.54 -7.50 -2.27
CA ASP A 220 -4.55 -6.34 -1.40
C ASP A 220 -4.88 -6.79 0.03
N CYS A 221 -3.86 -6.70 0.87
CA CYS A 221 -3.90 -7.05 2.28
C CYS A 221 -4.26 -5.84 3.15
N GLY A 222 -4.46 -4.66 2.57
CA GLY A 222 -4.99 -3.46 3.23
C GLY A 222 -6.49 -3.55 3.51
N HIS A 223 -7.23 -4.30 2.69
CA HIS A 223 -8.68 -4.39 2.78
C HIS A 223 -9.20 -5.76 3.26
N ASN A 224 -10.43 -5.78 3.81
CA ASN A 224 -10.98 -6.96 4.48
C ASN A 224 -11.57 -8.01 3.52
N ASP A 225 -11.78 -7.64 2.26
CA ASP A 225 -12.27 -8.53 1.21
C ASP A 225 -11.12 -9.28 0.50
N PHE A 226 -9.86 -8.91 0.75
CA PHE A 226 -8.65 -9.58 0.25
C PHE A 226 -8.77 -9.92 -1.23
N HIS A 227 -9.23 -8.96 -2.02
CA HIS A 227 -9.43 -9.15 -3.43
C HIS A 227 -8.08 -9.08 -4.16
N ALA A 228 -8.03 -9.69 -5.34
CA ALA A 228 -6.86 -9.61 -6.19
C ALA A 228 -6.94 -8.36 -7.06
N GLU A 229 -5.77 -7.80 -7.34
CA GLU A 229 -5.62 -6.57 -8.10
C GLU A 229 -4.41 -6.64 -9.02
N LEU A 230 -4.26 -5.63 -9.89
CA LEU A 230 -2.97 -5.33 -10.49
C LEU A 230 -2.42 -4.00 -9.98
N HIS A 231 -1.62 -4.04 -8.91
CA HIS A 231 -0.93 -2.89 -8.36
C HIS A 231 0.59 -3.17 -8.18
N PRO A 232 1.49 -2.28 -8.63
CA PRO A 232 1.23 -1.16 -9.53
C PRO A 232 1.24 -1.59 -11.01
N ILE A 233 0.60 -0.78 -11.84
CA ILE A 233 0.58 -0.98 -13.30
C ILE A 233 1.92 -0.61 -13.96
N THR A 234 2.42 -1.51 -14.83
CA THR A 234 3.71 -1.34 -15.53
C THR A 234 3.57 -1.01 -17.03
N PHE A 235 2.41 -1.32 -17.62
CA PHE A 235 2.09 -1.02 -19.01
C PHE A 235 0.58 -0.93 -19.20
N MET A 236 0.14 0.02 -20.01
CA MET A 236 -1.24 0.11 -20.50
C MET A 236 -1.25 0.51 -21.97
N ALA A 237 -2.11 -0.14 -22.75
CA ALA A 237 -2.57 0.33 -24.04
C ALA A 237 -4.09 0.40 -23.97
N PHE A 238 -4.65 1.61 -23.99
CA PHE A 238 -6.10 1.81 -23.87
C PHE A 238 -6.61 2.73 -24.96
N GLY A 239 -7.87 2.55 -25.35
CA GLY A 239 -8.46 3.36 -26.39
C GLY A 239 -9.88 2.98 -26.78
N HIS A 240 -10.44 3.81 -27.65
CA HIS A 240 -11.82 3.72 -28.11
C HIS A 240 -11.97 4.11 -29.58
N ALA A 241 -13.17 3.90 -30.10
CA ALA A 241 -13.55 4.34 -31.42
C ALA A 241 -13.86 5.85 -31.45
N VAL A 242 -13.18 6.59 -32.31
CA VAL A 242 -13.45 8.01 -32.62
C VAL A 242 -13.88 8.11 -34.08
N GLY A 243 -15.18 8.04 -34.34
CA GLY A 243 -15.70 8.01 -35.71
C GLY A 243 -15.31 6.73 -36.44
N SER A 244 -14.54 6.85 -37.53
CA SER A 244 -14.09 5.70 -38.34
C SER A 244 -12.80 5.04 -37.85
N LYS A 245 -12.14 5.62 -36.85
CA LYS A 245 -10.82 5.19 -36.38
C LYS A 245 -10.88 4.69 -34.94
N THR A 246 -9.99 3.77 -34.60
CA THR A 246 -9.63 3.48 -33.21
C THR A 246 -8.40 4.30 -32.87
N VAL A 247 -8.43 5.00 -31.73
CA VAL A 247 -7.29 5.75 -31.20
C VAL A 247 -6.85 5.08 -29.91
N VAL A 248 -5.58 4.69 -29.82
CA VAL A 248 -5.02 3.99 -28.67
C VAL A 248 -3.82 4.76 -28.15
N HIS A 249 -3.83 5.02 -26.85
CA HIS A 249 -2.71 5.60 -26.11
C HIS A 249 -1.96 4.50 -25.37
N VAL A 250 -0.64 4.58 -25.37
CA VAL A 250 0.26 3.55 -24.85
C VAL A 250 1.21 4.17 -23.84
N LEU A 251 1.23 3.65 -22.62
CA LEU A 251 2.09 4.10 -21.53
C LEU A 251 2.85 2.91 -20.94
N SER A 252 4.12 3.12 -20.57
CA SER A 252 4.93 2.13 -19.89
C SER A 252 5.69 2.77 -18.74
N ASN A 253 5.47 2.27 -17.52
CA ASN A 253 6.07 2.85 -16.32
C ASN A 253 7.47 2.28 -16.08
N PRO A 254 8.47 3.12 -15.78
CA PRO A 254 9.85 2.69 -15.58
C PRO A 254 10.12 2.07 -14.21
N TYR A 255 9.25 2.32 -13.22
CA TYR A 255 9.44 1.92 -11.83
C TYR A 255 8.17 1.24 -11.29
N ARG A 256 8.34 0.48 -10.22
CA ARG A 256 7.27 0.09 -9.31
C ARG A 256 7.73 0.26 -7.87
N VAL A 257 6.78 0.51 -6.97
CA VAL A 257 7.02 0.51 -5.52
C VAL A 257 7.29 -0.92 -5.05
N THR A 258 8.14 -1.08 -4.03
CA THR A 258 8.62 -2.40 -3.57
C THR A 258 8.14 -2.80 -2.19
N GLU A 259 7.47 -1.88 -1.47
CA GLU A 259 7.09 -2.01 -0.05
C GLU A 259 8.25 -2.37 0.89
N LEU A 260 9.48 -2.14 0.43
CA LEU A 260 10.68 -2.29 1.21
C LEU A 260 11.18 -0.92 1.64
N TYR A 261 11.39 -0.80 2.93
CA TYR A 261 11.71 0.43 3.61
C TYR A 261 13.12 0.39 4.18
N GLY A 262 13.81 1.54 4.21
CA GLY A 262 15.13 1.66 4.82
C GLY A 262 15.72 3.06 4.75
N PHE A 263 16.98 3.23 5.18
CA PHE A 263 17.69 4.50 5.10
C PHE A 263 18.32 4.69 3.70
N GLY A 264 17.88 5.73 2.96
CA GLY A 264 18.56 6.21 1.74
C GLY A 264 18.28 5.38 0.47
N THR A 265 17.03 5.06 0.19
CA THR A 265 16.63 4.29 -1.00
C THR A 265 16.87 5.08 -2.29
N ALA A 266 17.82 4.66 -3.13
CA ALA A 266 17.99 5.24 -4.48
C ALA A 266 18.81 4.39 -5.47
N GLU A 267 18.85 3.05 -5.35
CA GLU A 267 19.45 2.21 -6.40
C GLU A 267 18.36 1.52 -7.21
N VAL A 268 17.68 2.25 -8.09
CA VAL A 268 16.61 1.71 -8.98
C VAL A 268 17.11 0.55 -9.86
N ASN A 269 18.39 0.60 -10.23
CA ASN A 269 19.01 -0.39 -11.11
C ASN A 269 19.69 -1.55 -10.35
N SER A 270 19.58 -1.59 -9.01
CA SER A 270 20.00 -2.72 -8.17
C SER A 270 18.77 -3.52 -7.70
N PRO A 271 18.94 -4.74 -7.17
CA PRO A 271 17.88 -5.41 -6.43
C PRO A 271 17.39 -4.52 -5.29
N PRO A 272 16.07 -4.45 -5.03
CA PRO A 272 15.55 -3.64 -3.95
C PRO A 272 16.09 -4.16 -2.61
N LYS A 273 16.45 -3.22 -1.74
CA LYS A 273 17.03 -3.46 -0.41
C LYS A 273 16.09 -2.81 0.60
N GLY A 274 15.95 -3.44 1.76
CA GLY A 274 15.13 -2.90 2.84
C GLY A 274 14.42 -4.00 3.59
N THR A 275 13.47 -3.60 4.42
CA THR A 275 12.61 -4.51 5.19
C THR A 275 11.16 -4.05 5.10
N PRO A 276 10.18 -4.92 5.31
CA PRO A 276 8.77 -4.52 5.32
C PRO A 276 8.49 -3.46 6.38
N PHE A 277 7.44 -2.65 6.17
CA PHE A 277 7.11 -1.48 6.98
C PHE A 277 7.19 -1.71 8.51
N PRO A 278 6.60 -2.77 9.10
CA PRO A 278 6.69 -2.99 10.55
C PRO A 278 8.13 -3.09 11.07
N GLN A 279 9.02 -3.74 10.32
CA GLN A 279 10.40 -3.87 10.72
C GLN A 279 11.15 -2.54 10.57
N ALA A 280 10.95 -1.84 9.46
CA ALA A 280 11.58 -0.54 9.24
C ALA A 280 11.14 0.53 10.25
N LEU A 281 9.88 0.50 10.69
CA LEU A 281 9.38 1.33 11.78
C LEU A 281 10.15 1.07 13.08
N GLU A 282 10.36 -0.20 13.43
CA GLU A 282 11.13 -0.57 14.62
C GLU A 282 12.60 -0.14 14.54
N GLU A 283 13.24 -0.31 13.37
CA GLU A 283 14.61 0.12 13.11
C GLU A 283 14.75 1.65 13.24
N THR A 284 13.79 2.39 12.69
CA THR A 284 13.73 3.85 12.75
C THR A 284 13.56 4.36 14.19
N ILE A 285 12.64 3.75 14.95
CA ILE A 285 12.44 4.03 16.37
C ILE A 285 13.73 3.81 17.17
N THR A 286 14.45 2.73 16.87
CA THR A 286 15.74 2.41 17.51
C THR A 286 16.78 3.49 17.21
N SER A 287 16.92 3.87 15.95
CA SER A 287 17.84 4.91 15.50
C SER A 287 17.57 6.27 16.17
N VAL A 288 16.30 6.69 16.23
CA VAL A 288 15.89 7.92 16.93
C VAL A 288 16.26 7.87 18.40
N THR A 289 16.03 6.74 19.05
CA THR A 289 16.34 6.53 20.46
C THR A 289 17.85 6.65 20.73
N GLU A 290 18.67 5.89 20.00
CA GLU A 290 20.14 5.87 20.18
C GLU A 290 20.77 7.24 19.91
N ARG A 291 20.33 7.92 18.84
CA ARG A 291 20.80 9.28 18.52
C ARG A 291 20.39 10.28 19.59
N SER A 292 19.17 10.18 20.11
CA SER A 292 18.71 11.04 21.21
C SER A 292 19.54 10.86 22.48
N ILE A 293 19.89 9.61 22.82
CA ILE A 293 20.80 9.30 23.93
C ILE A 293 22.15 9.96 23.72
N ALA A 294 22.68 9.89 22.50
CA ALA A 294 23.94 10.54 22.11
C ALA A 294 23.86 12.08 21.98
N GLY A 295 22.69 12.69 22.20
CA GLY A 295 22.49 14.14 22.04
C GLY A 295 22.48 14.60 20.59
N ILE A 296 22.28 13.68 19.65
CA ILE A 296 22.24 13.92 18.21
C ILE A 296 20.78 14.11 17.79
N PRO A 297 20.42 15.26 17.20
CA PRO A 297 19.14 15.47 16.54
C PRO A 297 18.81 14.38 15.51
N ALA A 298 17.59 13.84 15.54
CA ALA A 298 17.09 12.85 14.59
C ALA A 298 15.59 13.05 14.34
N ALA A 299 15.10 12.74 13.15
CA ALA A 299 13.67 12.59 12.88
C ALA A 299 13.37 11.09 12.67
N ILE A 300 12.10 10.74 12.74
CA ILE A 300 11.63 9.45 12.22
C ILE A 300 11.71 9.56 10.69
N THR A 301 12.41 8.64 10.04
CA THR A 301 12.60 8.65 8.58
C THR A 301 12.33 7.28 8.00
N LEU A 302 11.37 7.18 7.09
CA LEU A 302 11.01 5.96 6.38
C LEU A 302 11.11 6.22 4.88
N ALA A 303 12.13 5.66 4.23
CA ALA A 303 12.25 5.78 2.79
C ALA A 303 11.82 4.47 2.12
N THR A 304 10.81 4.56 1.26
CA THR A 304 10.30 3.44 0.48
C THR A 304 11.15 3.26 -0.76
N GLY A 305 11.45 2.01 -1.09
CA GLY A 305 12.21 1.63 -2.26
C GLY A 305 11.32 1.55 -3.50
N ILE A 306 11.92 1.89 -4.62
CA ILE A 306 11.39 1.59 -5.95
C ILE A 306 12.35 0.65 -6.67
N GLU A 307 11.81 -0.19 -7.54
CA GLU A 307 12.60 -1.02 -8.45
C GLU A 307 12.22 -0.77 -9.90
N ARG A 308 13.19 -0.95 -10.80
CA ARG A 308 12.92 -0.85 -12.23
C ARG A 308 11.94 -1.93 -12.70
N THR A 309 11.02 -1.56 -13.57
CA THR A 309 10.16 -2.52 -14.27
C THR A 309 10.89 -3.13 -15.47
N GLN A 310 10.31 -4.19 -16.03
CA GLN A 310 10.70 -4.72 -17.34
C GLN A 310 9.49 -4.82 -18.25
N PRO A 311 9.07 -3.73 -18.91
CA PRO A 311 7.73 -3.61 -19.50
C PRO A 311 7.69 -4.10 -20.96
N SER A 312 8.45 -5.16 -21.27
CA SER A 312 8.23 -5.90 -22.52
C SER A 312 6.87 -6.61 -22.45
N THR A 313 6.06 -6.52 -23.50
CA THR A 313 4.72 -7.12 -23.49
C THR A 313 4.61 -8.29 -24.47
N ALA A 314 3.57 -9.11 -24.30
CA ALA A 314 3.04 -9.88 -25.41
C ALA A 314 2.60 -8.90 -26.53
N PRO A 315 2.60 -9.34 -27.80
CA PRO A 315 1.97 -8.57 -28.86
C PRO A 315 0.50 -8.30 -28.54
N TRP A 316 0.00 -7.17 -29.00
CA TRP A 316 -1.40 -6.76 -28.82
C TRP A 316 -1.94 -6.14 -30.11
N LEU A 317 -3.25 -6.09 -30.22
CA LEU A 317 -3.98 -5.71 -31.43
C LEU A 317 -4.62 -4.34 -31.25
N VAL A 318 -4.60 -3.55 -32.34
CA VAL A 318 -5.48 -2.40 -32.52
C VAL A 318 -6.36 -2.65 -33.72
N CYS A 319 -7.65 -2.78 -33.50
CA CYS A 319 -8.59 -3.12 -34.55
C CYS A 319 -9.46 -1.93 -34.92
N ARG A 320 -9.75 -1.80 -36.21
CA ARG A 320 -10.67 -0.78 -36.71
C ARG A 320 -12.09 -1.03 -36.17
N PRO A 321 -12.92 0.01 -35.94
CA PRO A 321 -14.31 -0.20 -35.61
C PRO A 321 -15.03 -1.05 -36.67
N ALA A 322 -15.75 -2.09 -36.23
CA ALA A 322 -16.34 -3.11 -37.12
C ALA A 322 -17.33 -2.55 -38.16
N SER A 323 -17.90 -1.36 -37.91
CA SER A 323 -18.82 -0.67 -38.81
C SER A 323 -18.15 -0.02 -40.03
N VAL A 324 -16.81 -0.02 -40.10
CA VAL A 324 -16.02 0.69 -41.11
C VAL A 324 -15.41 -0.28 -42.12
N SER A 325 -15.62 0.00 -43.41
CA SER A 325 -15.06 -0.77 -44.53
C SER A 325 -14.05 0.06 -45.33
N GLY A 326 -12.98 -0.55 -45.81
CA GLY A 326 -12.01 0.12 -46.66
C GLY A 326 -10.59 -0.40 -46.47
N LYS A 327 -9.63 0.23 -47.16
CA LYS A 327 -8.20 -0.08 -46.98
C LYS A 327 -7.75 0.34 -45.59
N LEU A 328 -7.11 -0.58 -44.88
CA LEU A 328 -6.53 -0.32 -43.56
C LEU A 328 -5.44 0.76 -43.65
N ARG A 329 -5.55 1.78 -42.79
CA ARG A 329 -4.59 2.86 -42.60
C ARG A 329 -4.14 2.84 -41.15
N ILE A 330 -2.83 2.79 -40.96
CA ILE A 330 -2.22 2.76 -39.64
C ILE A 330 -1.36 4.00 -39.48
N ARG A 331 -1.54 4.72 -38.38
CA ARG A 331 -0.63 5.78 -37.93
C ARG A 331 -0.07 5.39 -36.58
N ARG A 332 1.17 5.76 -36.34
CA ARG A 332 1.84 5.56 -35.06
C ARG A 332 2.77 6.73 -34.78
N ALA A 333 2.88 7.09 -33.52
CA ALA A 333 3.88 8.01 -32.99
C ALA A 333 4.30 7.51 -31.62
N PHE A 334 5.59 7.21 -31.45
CA PHE A 334 6.14 6.73 -30.19
C PHE A 334 7.34 7.56 -29.78
N VAL A 335 7.44 7.87 -28.49
CA VAL A 335 8.66 8.32 -27.85
C VAL A 335 9.28 7.14 -27.12
N THR A 336 10.57 6.89 -27.32
CA THR A 336 11.26 5.71 -26.78
C THR A 336 12.63 6.02 -26.23
N ARG A 337 13.07 5.25 -25.22
CA ARG A 337 14.46 5.21 -24.78
C ARG A 337 15.28 4.18 -25.55
N GLU A 338 16.60 4.24 -25.36
CA GLU A 338 17.52 3.28 -25.96
C GLU A 338 17.19 1.86 -25.50
N GLY A 339 17.29 0.90 -26.42
CA GLY A 339 16.97 -0.50 -26.14
C GLY A 339 15.49 -0.84 -26.29
N VAL A 340 14.61 0.11 -26.60
CA VAL A 340 13.21 -0.16 -26.96
C VAL A 340 13.07 -0.40 -28.46
N ARG A 341 12.39 -1.48 -28.83
CA ARG A 341 12.07 -1.83 -30.23
C ARG A 341 10.57 -1.90 -30.42
N VAL A 342 10.04 -1.02 -31.27
CA VAL A 342 8.61 -0.93 -31.61
C VAL A 342 8.34 -1.44 -33.03
N SER A 343 7.49 -2.45 -33.15
CA SER A 343 6.99 -2.96 -34.43
C SER A 343 5.47 -2.83 -34.47
N VAL A 344 4.94 -2.25 -35.57
CA VAL A 344 3.51 -2.22 -35.85
C VAL A 344 3.29 -2.83 -37.23
N LYS A 345 2.53 -3.91 -37.30
CA LYS A 345 2.31 -4.70 -38.52
C LYS A 345 0.82 -4.84 -38.83
N PRO A 346 0.36 -4.54 -40.05
CA PRO A 346 -1.03 -4.76 -40.43
C PRO A 346 -1.38 -6.25 -40.43
N GLN A 347 -2.56 -6.58 -39.92
CA GLN A 347 -3.27 -7.85 -40.09
C GLN A 347 -4.52 -7.58 -40.92
N THR A 348 -4.35 -7.61 -42.24
CA THR A 348 -5.38 -7.17 -43.21
C THR A 348 -6.62 -8.06 -43.23
N ASP A 349 -6.46 -9.32 -42.88
CA ASP A 349 -7.52 -10.32 -42.70
C ASP A 349 -8.34 -10.08 -41.44
N ALA A 350 -7.75 -9.49 -40.40
CA ALA A 350 -8.41 -9.15 -39.13
C ALA A 350 -8.91 -7.69 -39.06
N ASN A 351 -8.57 -6.83 -40.03
CA ASN A 351 -8.74 -5.37 -39.95
C ASN A 351 -8.05 -4.73 -38.73
N CYS A 352 -6.93 -5.32 -38.31
CA CYS A 352 -6.17 -4.90 -37.14
C CYS A 352 -4.72 -4.56 -37.48
N ALA A 353 -4.01 -4.02 -36.50
CA ALA A 353 -2.57 -3.91 -36.49
C ALA A 353 -2.02 -4.60 -35.24
N THR A 354 -1.09 -5.54 -35.40
CA THR A 354 -0.31 -6.08 -34.28
C THR A 354 0.77 -5.07 -33.90
N VAL A 355 0.78 -4.68 -32.63
CA VAL A 355 1.83 -3.90 -32.00
C VAL A 355 2.68 -4.84 -31.16
N SER A 356 4.01 -4.72 -31.28
CA SER A 356 4.96 -5.48 -30.46
C SER A 356 6.06 -4.55 -29.99
N ILE A 357 6.24 -4.46 -28.67
CA ILE A 357 7.27 -3.64 -28.04
C ILE A 357 8.14 -4.52 -27.16
N ARG A 358 9.46 -4.42 -27.33
CA ARG A 358 10.45 -5.11 -26.50
C ARG A 358 11.42 -4.10 -25.90
N VAL A 359 11.70 -4.24 -24.62
CA VAL A 359 12.63 -3.41 -23.85
C VAL A 359 13.85 -4.23 -23.46
N GLY A 360 15.04 -3.71 -23.74
CA GLY A 360 16.33 -4.35 -23.45
C GLY A 360 16.88 -5.20 -24.60
N GLY A 361 17.63 -6.25 -24.24
CA GLY A 361 18.36 -7.10 -25.18
C GLY A 361 17.43 -7.79 -26.19
N PRO A 362 17.95 -8.43 -27.26
CA PRO A 362 17.14 -9.02 -28.34
C PRO A 362 15.99 -9.93 -27.86
N LYS A 363 16.17 -10.57 -26.69
CA LYS A 363 15.22 -11.47 -26.05
C LYS A 363 14.43 -10.86 -24.88
N GLY A 364 14.55 -9.55 -24.62
CA GLY A 364 13.89 -8.90 -23.48
C GLY A 364 14.53 -9.23 -22.12
N GLU A 365 15.84 -9.52 -22.12
CA GLU A 365 16.59 -9.90 -20.92
C GLU A 365 16.70 -8.74 -19.92
N PHE A 366 16.54 -9.06 -18.64
CA PHE A 366 16.65 -8.11 -17.52
C PHE A 366 18.09 -7.56 -17.44
N GLY A 367 18.25 -6.22 -17.36
CA GLY A 367 19.55 -5.55 -17.19
C GLY A 367 20.16 -4.89 -18.44
N ALA A 368 19.56 -5.08 -19.62
CA ALA A 368 19.96 -4.37 -20.83
C ALA A 368 19.29 -2.98 -20.99
N TYR A 369 18.29 -2.68 -20.16
CA TYR A 369 17.66 -1.37 -20.02
C TYR A 369 18.09 -0.77 -18.68
N THR A 370 18.41 0.53 -18.69
CA THR A 370 18.78 1.30 -17.50
C THR A 370 17.72 2.36 -17.27
N ALA A 371 16.92 2.20 -16.21
CA ALA A 371 15.93 3.19 -15.82
C ALA A 371 16.65 4.45 -15.29
N LEU A 372 16.08 5.64 -15.53
CA LEU A 372 16.62 6.86 -14.93
C LEU A 372 16.44 6.78 -13.41
N GLN A 373 17.25 7.51 -12.65
CA GLN A 373 16.97 7.68 -11.23
C GLN A 373 15.96 8.84 -11.13
N PRO A 374 14.73 8.61 -10.65
CA PRO A 374 13.81 9.71 -10.42
C PRO A 374 14.39 10.61 -9.31
N PRO A 375 14.23 11.94 -9.40
CA PRO A 375 14.55 12.84 -8.31
C PRO A 375 13.81 12.39 -7.04
N SER A 376 14.52 12.30 -5.92
CA SER A 376 13.96 11.88 -4.64
C SER A 376 14.26 12.90 -3.55
N ARG A 377 13.29 13.10 -2.67
CA ARG A 377 13.31 14.06 -1.55
C ARG A 377 12.86 13.36 -0.27
N ALA A 378 13.30 13.87 0.87
CA ALA A 378 12.71 13.55 2.15
C ALA A 378 11.64 14.61 2.48
N CYS A 379 10.37 14.26 2.50
CA CYS A 379 9.29 15.20 2.81
C CYS A 379 8.70 14.95 4.19
N GLY A 380 8.20 16.01 4.82
CA GLY A 380 7.50 15.90 6.08
C GLY A 380 6.11 15.28 5.92
N LEU A 381 5.73 14.42 6.87
CA LEU A 381 4.37 13.94 7.05
C LEU A 381 3.81 14.45 8.39
N PRO A 382 2.98 15.52 8.42
CA PRO A 382 2.38 16.01 9.65
C PRO A 382 1.61 14.92 10.37
N TYR A 383 1.71 14.88 11.70
CA TYR A 383 0.96 13.90 12.50
C TYR A 383 -0.55 13.93 12.26
N PRO A 384 -1.21 15.10 12.11
CA PRO A 384 -2.63 15.13 11.73
C PRO A 384 -2.92 14.42 10.41
N LEU A 385 -2.09 14.61 9.39
CA LEU A 385 -2.20 13.90 8.11
C LEU A 385 -2.03 12.40 8.30
N ALA A 386 -0.92 12.00 8.90
CA ALA A 386 -0.58 10.59 9.08
C ALA A 386 -1.67 9.84 9.86
N ASN A 387 -2.29 10.50 10.85
CA ASN A 387 -3.42 9.94 11.57
C ASN A 387 -4.66 9.75 10.68
N ALA A 388 -4.92 10.71 9.79
CA ALA A 388 -6.05 10.65 8.86
C ALA A 388 -5.85 9.57 7.77
N GLU A 389 -4.65 9.49 7.18
CA GLU A 389 -4.28 8.47 6.19
C GLU A 389 -4.41 7.06 6.79
N VAL A 390 -3.80 6.80 7.95
CA VAL A 390 -3.90 5.48 8.60
C VAL A 390 -5.34 5.15 8.99
N ALA A 391 -6.16 6.13 9.38
CA ALA A 391 -7.58 5.89 9.63
C ALA A 391 -8.35 5.56 8.33
N GLY A 392 -8.01 6.24 7.23
CA GLY A 392 -8.55 6.04 5.89
C GLY A 392 -8.22 4.67 5.32
N GLY A 393 -6.94 4.31 5.23
CA GLY A 393 -6.49 3.02 4.70
C GLY A 393 -6.94 1.81 5.51
N LEU A 394 -7.32 1.98 6.78
CA LEU A 394 -7.96 0.91 7.55
C LEU A 394 -9.47 0.77 7.30
N GLY A 395 -10.06 1.71 6.54
CA GLY A 395 -11.51 1.79 6.33
C GLY A 395 -12.29 2.17 7.61
N ILE A 396 -11.64 2.82 8.59
CA ILE A 396 -12.23 3.09 9.90
C ILE A 396 -12.32 4.59 10.16
N SER A 397 -13.49 5.17 9.91
CA SER A 397 -13.72 6.62 10.08
C SER A 397 -13.59 7.13 11.53
N GLU A 398 -13.59 6.24 12.55
CA GLU A 398 -13.42 6.60 13.97
C GLU A 398 -12.79 5.46 14.79
N LEU A 399 -11.57 5.03 14.46
CA LEU A 399 -10.89 4.04 15.30
C LEU A 399 -10.56 4.68 16.66
N ARG A 400 -11.42 4.42 17.65
CA ARG A 400 -11.18 4.74 19.05
C ARG A 400 -11.03 3.46 19.86
N VAL A 401 -9.86 3.31 20.49
CA VAL A 401 -9.51 2.13 21.30
C VAL A 401 -9.38 2.49 22.78
N ASN A 402 -9.54 1.48 23.64
CA ASN A 402 -9.28 1.64 25.06
C ASN A 402 -7.77 1.76 25.32
N GLU A 403 -7.39 2.65 26.22
CA GLU A 403 -6.01 2.71 26.69
C GLU A 403 -5.67 1.43 27.48
N ILE A 404 -4.49 0.86 27.20
CA ILE A 404 -3.94 -0.25 27.96
C ILE A 404 -2.56 0.15 28.48
N GLU A 405 -2.38 0.04 29.78
CA GLU A 405 -1.10 0.29 30.45
C GLU A 405 -0.59 -0.97 31.14
N ARG A 406 0.74 -1.11 31.15
CA ARG A 406 1.45 -2.19 31.84
C ARG A 406 2.16 -1.63 33.06
N ILE A 407 1.92 -2.24 34.21
CA ILE A 407 2.66 -1.96 35.45
C ILE A 407 3.55 -3.15 35.77
N THR A 408 4.86 -2.96 35.68
CA THR A 408 5.86 -3.97 36.09
C THR A 408 6.34 -3.65 37.50
N VAL A 409 6.25 -4.61 38.41
CA VAL A 409 6.76 -4.48 39.79
C VAL A 409 7.80 -5.56 40.04
N ASN A 410 9.06 -5.14 40.23
CA ASN A 410 10.17 -5.98 40.69
C ASN A 410 10.52 -5.59 42.12
N ALA A 411 10.29 -6.47 43.09
CA ALA A 411 10.69 -6.27 44.47
C ALA A 411 10.72 -7.60 45.23
N GLY A 412 11.49 -7.65 46.31
CA GLY A 412 11.46 -8.74 47.29
C GLY A 412 10.50 -8.50 48.46
N GLY A 413 9.99 -7.27 48.59
CA GLY A 413 9.09 -6.86 49.67
C GLY A 413 8.64 -5.40 49.56
N GLY A 414 7.89 -4.93 50.56
CA GLY A 414 7.47 -3.54 50.67
C GLY A 414 6.17 -3.21 49.92
N THR A 415 5.98 -1.93 49.65
CA THR A 415 4.76 -1.40 49.02
C THR A 415 5.08 -0.36 47.95
N PHE A 416 4.17 -0.20 47.00
CA PHE A 416 4.18 0.88 46.02
C PHE A 416 2.83 1.60 46.03
N ARG A 417 2.75 2.75 45.37
CA ARG A 417 1.49 3.47 45.14
C ARG A 417 1.33 3.76 43.66
N ILE A 418 0.09 3.86 43.20
CA ILE A 418 -0.23 4.29 41.84
C ILE A 418 -0.94 5.65 41.93
N SER A 419 -0.66 6.54 40.99
CA SER A 419 -1.31 7.84 40.87
C SER A 419 -1.87 8.04 39.46
N HIS A 420 -3.03 8.70 39.38
CA HIS A 420 -3.64 9.18 38.15
C HIS A 420 -3.89 10.67 38.30
N GLY A 421 -3.13 11.50 37.56
CA GLY A 421 -3.11 12.94 37.78
C GLY A 421 -2.69 13.28 39.22
N ALA A 422 -3.56 13.98 39.96
CA ALA A 422 -3.32 14.36 41.34
C ALA A 422 -3.77 13.29 42.37
N ASP A 423 -4.58 12.32 41.97
CA ASP A 423 -5.10 11.29 42.88
C ASP A 423 -4.10 10.16 43.05
N THR A 424 -3.94 9.68 44.29
CA THR A 424 -2.95 8.64 44.63
C THR A 424 -3.59 7.56 45.51
N THR A 425 -3.30 6.29 45.21
CA THR A 425 -3.82 5.16 45.97
C THR A 425 -3.25 5.11 47.39
N GLY A 426 -3.90 4.31 48.26
CA GLY A 426 -3.24 3.75 49.45
C GLY A 426 -1.99 2.92 49.09
N PRO A 427 -1.18 2.49 50.09
CA PRO A 427 -0.09 1.55 49.84
C PRO A 427 -0.62 0.22 49.28
N ILE A 428 -0.01 -0.25 48.19
CA ILE A 428 -0.30 -1.53 47.55
C ILE A 428 0.89 -2.45 47.81
N ALA A 429 0.65 -3.68 48.28
CA ALA A 429 1.70 -4.66 48.48
C ALA A 429 2.42 -4.99 47.16
N PHE A 430 3.74 -5.19 47.20
CA PHE A 430 4.52 -5.49 45.99
C PHE A 430 4.00 -6.70 45.17
N ASN A 431 3.39 -7.67 45.85
CA ASN A 431 2.82 -8.90 45.30
C ASN A 431 1.27 -8.93 45.36
N ALA A 432 0.62 -7.77 45.35
CA ALA A 432 -0.84 -7.68 45.33
C ALA A 432 -1.44 -8.47 44.15
N SER A 433 -2.62 -9.05 44.33
CA SER A 433 -3.39 -9.63 43.24
C SER A 433 -3.92 -8.54 42.28
N ALA A 434 -4.24 -8.92 41.04
CA ALA A 434 -4.87 -8.00 40.09
C ALA A 434 -6.17 -7.37 40.65
N GLY A 435 -6.97 -8.14 41.40
CA GLY A 435 -8.19 -7.64 42.03
C GLY A 435 -7.95 -6.67 43.20
N GLU A 436 -6.78 -6.70 43.84
CA GLU A 436 -6.37 -5.69 44.83
C GLU A 436 -5.94 -4.39 44.14
N VAL A 437 -5.15 -4.50 43.06
CA VAL A 437 -4.75 -3.35 42.24
C VAL A 437 -5.97 -2.68 41.61
N GLN A 438 -6.91 -3.44 41.05
CA GLN A 438 -8.14 -2.90 40.46
C GLN A 438 -8.96 -2.11 41.48
N ARG A 439 -9.21 -2.68 42.67
CA ARG A 439 -9.95 -1.98 43.73
C ARG A 439 -9.24 -0.71 44.20
N ALA A 440 -7.90 -0.72 44.25
CA ALA A 440 -7.14 0.47 44.60
C ALA A 440 -7.28 1.58 43.55
N LEU A 441 -7.23 1.23 42.26
CA LEU A 441 -7.44 2.18 41.16
C LEU A 441 -8.87 2.71 41.10
N GLU A 442 -9.88 1.83 41.21
CA GLU A 442 -11.29 2.22 41.21
C GLU A 442 -11.69 3.12 42.40
N ALA A 443 -10.90 3.12 43.47
CA ALA A 443 -11.09 4.00 44.62
C ALA A 443 -10.57 5.44 44.41
N LEU A 444 -9.82 5.71 43.33
CA LEU A 444 -9.44 7.07 42.95
C LEU A 444 -10.63 7.79 42.34
N GLU A 445 -10.89 9.03 42.73
CA GLU A 445 -12.03 9.80 42.19
C GLU A 445 -11.89 10.04 40.68
N SER A 446 -10.66 10.29 40.21
CA SER A 446 -10.33 10.44 38.79
C SER A 446 -10.48 9.17 37.95
N ILE A 447 -10.58 7.99 38.56
CA ILE A 447 -10.84 6.73 37.85
C ILE A 447 -12.29 6.29 38.08
N GLY A 448 -12.69 6.12 39.33
CA GLY A 448 -14.03 5.66 39.74
C GLY A 448 -14.30 4.18 39.48
N SER A 449 -15.30 3.63 40.17
CA SER A 449 -15.63 2.21 40.07
C SER A 449 -16.17 1.81 38.69
N GLY A 450 -15.77 0.61 38.24
CA GLY A 450 -16.15 0.04 36.95
C GLY A 450 -15.46 0.64 35.72
N ASN A 451 -14.47 1.52 35.90
CA ASN A 451 -13.77 2.19 34.79
C ASN A 451 -12.37 1.62 34.49
N VAL A 452 -11.94 0.57 35.19
CA VAL A 452 -10.71 -0.17 34.89
C VAL A 452 -10.91 -1.67 35.03
N VAL A 453 -10.23 -2.45 34.19
CA VAL A 453 -10.08 -3.91 34.34
C VAL A 453 -8.61 -4.22 34.48
N VAL A 454 -8.23 -4.93 35.55
CA VAL A 454 -6.83 -5.32 35.78
C VAL A 454 -6.65 -6.83 35.62
N LYS A 455 -5.67 -7.23 34.81
CA LYS A 455 -5.26 -8.64 34.59
C LYS A 455 -3.77 -8.83 34.89
N GLY A 456 -3.32 -10.08 34.97
CA GLY A 456 -1.93 -10.43 35.24
C GLY A 456 -1.57 -10.39 36.72
N GLY A 457 -0.35 -9.95 37.03
CA GLY A 457 0.23 -10.04 38.37
C GLY A 457 0.22 -11.45 38.96
N PRO A 458 0.51 -11.59 40.27
CA PRO A 458 1.06 -10.56 41.15
C PRO A 458 2.49 -10.16 40.74
N GLY A 459 2.91 -8.97 41.17
CA GLY A 459 4.29 -8.53 41.07
C GLY A 459 5.24 -9.41 41.89
N GLY A 460 6.54 -9.37 41.58
CA GLY A 460 7.51 -10.23 42.25
C GLY A 460 8.93 -10.04 41.74
N GLU A 461 9.86 -10.79 42.34
CA GLU A 461 11.28 -10.71 41.98
C GLU A 461 11.49 -11.00 40.49
N GLY A 462 12.24 -10.12 39.82
CA GLY A 462 12.45 -10.16 38.37
C GLY A 462 11.32 -9.56 37.53
N GLY A 463 10.19 -9.18 38.12
CA GLY A 463 9.09 -8.49 37.43
C GLY A 463 8.43 -9.32 36.31
N GLY A 464 8.53 -10.66 36.37
CA GLY A 464 8.15 -11.55 35.27
C GLY A 464 6.65 -11.64 34.97
N ILE A 465 5.78 -11.13 35.85
CA ILE A 465 4.32 -11.17 35.68
C ILE A 465 3.75 -9.76 35.93
N PRO A 466 3.67 -8.90 34.92
CA PRO A 466 3.18 -7.53 35.07
C PRO A 466 1.65 -7.49 35.23
N TYR A 467 1.14 -6.37 35.72
CA TYR A 467 -0.29 -6.04 35.66
C TYR A 467 -0.59 -5.34 34.34
N PHE A 468 -1.75 -5.65 33.75
CA PHE A 468 -2.30 -4.97 32.58
C PHE A 468 -3.59 -4.26 33.00
N VAL A 469 -3.61 -2.95 32.87
CA VAL A 469 -4.73 -2.08 33.22
C VAL A 469 -5.38 -1.62 31.92
N GLU A 470 -6.61 -2.06 31.67
CA GLU A 470 -7.43 -1.56 30.56
C GLU A 470 -8.44 -0.55 31.10
N PHE A 471 -8.44 0.65 30.52
CA PHE A 471 -9.41 1.70 30.86
C PHE A 471 -10.73 1.45 30.09
N VAL A 472 -11.80 1.27 30.85
CA VAL A 472 -13.12 0.85 30.34
C VAL A 472 -14.22 1.76 30.89
N GLY A 473 -15.49 1.41 30.64
CA GLY A 473 -16.63 2.15 31.18
C GLY A 473 -16.64 3.58 30.69
N LYS A 474 -16.65 4.55 31.62
CA LYS A 474 -16.61 5.98 31.29
C LYS A 474 -15.27 6.46 30.73
N LEU A 475 -14.21 5.68 30.93
CA LEU A 475 -12.86 5.96 30.42
C LEU A 475 -12.55 5.14 29.15
N ALA A 476 -13.50 4.34 28.67
CA ALA A 476 -13.35 3.62 27.41
C ALA A 476 -13.17 4.62 26.26
N LYS A 477 -12.30 4.29 25.29
CA LYS A 477 -12.10 5.07 24.07
C LYS A 477 -11.67 6.54 24.32
N MET A 478 -11.12 6.83 25.48
CA MET A 478 -10.59 8.16 25.84
C MET A 478 -9.07 8.14 25.87
N ALA A 479 -8.45 9.27 25.52
CA ALA A 479 -7.05 9.52 25.79
C ALA A 479 -6.87 9.71 27.30
N ILE A 480 -6.04 8.87 27.93
CA ILE A 480 -5.83 8.90 29.38
C ILE A 480 -4.50 9.60 29.70
N THR A 481 -4.42 10.21 30.88
CA THR A 481 -3.13 10.66 31.42
C THR A 481 -2.43 9.43 32.00
N PRO A 482 -1.23 9.05 31.54
CA PRO A 482 -0.61 7.80 31.96
C PRO A 482 -0.51 7.67 33.49
N LEU A 483 -0.70 6.46 34.01
CA LEU A 483 -0.48 6.20 35.43
C LEU A 483 0.99 6.47 35.79
N THR A 484 1.20 6.88 37.03
CA THR A 484 2.55 6.95 37.61
C THR A 484 2.63 6.09 38.86
N THR A 485 3.84 5.66 39.21
CA THR A 485 4.05 4.82 40.40
C THR A 485 5.07 5.46 41.33
N ASN A 486 4.78 5.42 42.63
CA ASN A 486 5.78 5.70 43.65
C ASN A 486 6.32 4.38 44.23
N ARG A 487 7.61 4.16 44.03
CA ARG A 487 8.34 2.95 44.42
C ARG A 487 9.25 3.11 45.65
N SER A 488 9.24 4.27 46.32
CA SER A 488 10.19 4.59 47.40
C SER A 488 10.10 3.67 48.62
N SER A 489 9.01 2.91 48.74
CA SER A 489 8.76 1.96 49.84
C SER A 489 8.89 0.49 49.43
N LEU A 490 9.40 0.21 48.22
CA LEU A 490 9.77 -1.14 47.82
C LEU A 490 11.09 -1.57 48.45
N ILE A 491 11.21 -2.86 48.71
CA ILE A 491 12.43 -3.48 49.24
C ILE A 491 13.08 -4.30 48.12
N PRO A 492 14.38 -4.11 47.84
CA PRO A 492 15.12 -4.88 46.84
C PRO A 492 14.99 -6.39 47.02
N GLY A 493 14.92 -7.12 45.91
CA GLY A 493 15.09 -8.57 45.88
C GLY A 493 16.56 -8.98 46.02
N LYS A 494 16.85 -10.27 45.81
CA LYS A 494 18.21 -10.83 45.89
C LYS A 494 19.14 -10.27 44.82
N SER A 495 18.59 -9.84 43.69
CA SER A 495 19.34 -9.15 42.62
C SER A 495 19.75 -7.71 42.98
N GLY A 496 19.24 -7.15 44.09
CA GLY A 496 19.48 -5.76 44.49
C GLY A 496 18.71 -4.71 43.68
N ALA A 497 18.07 -5.10 42.57
CA ALA A 497 17.23 -4.23 41.77
C ALA A 497 15.77 -4.24 42.28
N PHE A 498 15.12 -3.08 42.21
CA PHE A 498 13.68 -2.95 42.44
C PHE A 498 13.11 -1.82 41.58
N LEU A 499 11.89 -2.01 41.09
CA LEU A 499 11.18 -1.03 40.27
C LEU A 499 9.67 -1.19 40.42
N ALA A 500 8.95 -0.08 40.28
CA ALA A 500 7.58 -0.06 39.79
C ALA A 500 7.58 0.94 38.65
N THR A 501 7.24 0.48 37.44
CA THR A 501 7.27 1.31 36.23
C THR A 501 5.99 1.06 35.43
N VAL A 502 5.44 2.14 34.90
CA VAL A 502 4.27 2.17 34.02
C VAL A 502 4.73 2.38 32.58
N VAL A 503 4.16 1.61 31.67
CA VAL A 503 4.35 1.75 30.21
C VAL A 503 3.00 1.72 29.53
N VAL A 504 2.70 2.71 28.68
CA VAL A 504 1.52 2.67 27.81
C VAL A 504 1.77 1.62 26.72
N LEU A 505 0.93 0.59 26.63
CA LEU A 505 1.02 -0.43 25.58
C LEU A 505 0.22 -0.03 24.34
N ARG A 506 -0.93 0.60 24.57
CA ARG A 506 -1.82 1.11 23.54
C ARG A 506 -2.46 2.40 24.04
N PRO A 507 -2.16 3.56 23.43
CA PRO A 507 -2.83 4.82 23.77
C PRO A 507 -4.34 4.72 23.51
N GLY A 508 -5.16 5.28 24.40
CA GLY A 508 -6.60 5.36 24.16
C GLY A 508 -7.00 6.64 23.42
N GLY A 509 -8.25 6.68 22.98
CA GLY A 509 -8.76 7.83 22.22
C GLY A 509 -8.78 7.58 20.72
N GLU A 510 -8.86 8.66 19.94
CA GLU A 510 -8.64 8.65 18.50
C GLU A 510 -7.20 8.19 18.18
N LEU A 511 -7.02 7.65 16.97
CA LEU A 511 -5.71 7.28 16.48
C LEU A 511 -4.74 8.47 16.56
N ASP A 512 -3.68 8.31 17.34
CA ASP A 512 -2.59 9.26 17.49
C ASP A 512 -1.27 8.53 17.29
N LEU A 513 -0.77 8.56 16.05
CA LEU A 513 0.47 7.91 15.64
C LEU A 513 1.67 8.43 16.43
N ARG A 514 1.68 9.72 16.82
CA ARG A 514 2.74 10.29 17.65
C ARG A 514 2.77 9.61 19.01
N ARG A 515 1.62 9.50 19.69
CA ARG A 515 1.50 8.79 20.97
C ARG A 515 1.81 7.31 20.82
N PHE A 516 1.39 6.70 19.72
CA PHE A 516 1.68 5.30 19.45
C PHE A 516 3.19 5.07 19.35
N ILE A 517 3.92 5.87 18.58
CA ILE A 517 5.38 5.76 18.44
C ILE A 517 6.08 6.02 19.77
N LEU A 518 5.64 7.03 20.54
CA LEU A 518 6.14 7.25 21.90
C LEU A 518 5.92 5.99 22.76
N SER A 519 4.74 5.38 22.71
CA SER A 519 4.43 4.15 23.45
C SER A 519 5.34 2.98 23.04
N LEU A 520 5.69 2.85 21.75
CA LEU A 520 6.64 1.84 21.28
C LEU A 520 8.06 2.09 21.83
N ILE A 521 8.50 3.34 21.84
CA ILE A 521 9.78 3.72 22.46
C ILE A 521 9.75 3.42 23.96
N GLU A 522 8.64 3.73 24.63
CA GLU A 522 8.49 3.46 26.06
C GLU A 522 8.60 1.96 26.36
N GLN A 523 7.91 1.14 25.57
CA GLN A 523 7.97 -0.31 25.66
C GLN A 523 9.37 -0.87 25.47
N LYS A 524 10.18 -0.23 24.62
CA LYS A 524 11.53 -0.69 24.27
C LYS A 524 12.59 -0.31 25.31
N VAL A 525 12.59 0.93 25.80
CA VAL A 525 13.77 1.47 26.54
C VAL A 525 13.46 2.29 27.79
N LYS A 526 12.19 2.64 28.09
CA LYS A 526 11.88 3.63 29.14
C LYS A 526 12.40 3.24 30.52
N ALA A 527 12.19 2.00 30.95
CA ALA A 527 12.63 1.56 32.27
C ALA A 527 14.16 1.65 32.46
N GLU A 528 14.92 1.39 31.38
CA GLU A 528 16.38 1.48 31.41
C GLU A 528 16.86 2.93 31.42
N LEU A 529 16.20 3.80 30.65
CA LEU A 529 16.49 5.23 30.60
C LEU A 529 16.14 5.93 31.92
N GLU A 530 14.95 5.68 32.48
CA GLU A 530 14.53 6.23 33.77
C GLU A 530 15.47 5.82 34.90
N PHE A 531 15.84 4.53 34.94
CA PHE A 531 16.84 4.04 35.87
C PHE A 531 18.17 4.78 35.66
N ALA A 532 18.68 4.86 34.43
CA ALA A 532 19.95 5.52 34.14
C ALA A 532 19.94 7.02 34.53
N GLU A 533 18.87 7.75 34.20
CA GLU A 533 18.71 9.18 34.54
C GLU A 533 18.71 9.43 36.04
N GLU A 534 18.05 8.57 36.83
CA GLU A 534 18.07 8.65 38.31
C GLU A 534 19.49 8.55 38.88
N TYR A 535 20.36 7.75 38.24
CA TYR A 535 21.77 7.61 38.62
C TYR A 535 22.71 8.57 37.87
N GLY A 536 22.18 9.64 37.26
CA GLY A 536 22.95 10.69 36.60
C GLY A 536 23.56 10.29 35.25
N LYS A 537 23.15 9.16 34.67
CA LYS A 537 23.52 8.73 33.32
C LYS A 537 22.44 9.15 32.33
N PHE A 538 22.81 9.60 31.13
CA PHE A 538 21.87 9.97 30.06
C PHE A 538 20.86 11.09 30.38
N VAL A 539 21.15 11.96 31.36
CA VAL A 539 20.25 13.06 31.78
C VAL A 539 19.64 13.82 30.60
N GLY A 540 18.30 13.89 30.58
CA GLY A 540 17.51 14.58 29.56
C GLY A 540 17.35 13.81 28.25
N ALA A 541 17.69 12.52 28.21
CA ALA A 541 17.51 11.67 27.04
C ALA A 541 16.04 11.54 26.68
N ILE A 542 15.16 11.38 27.67
CA ILE A 542 13.71 11.28 27.45
C ILE A 542 13.19 12.54 26.74
N GLY A 543 13.52 13.73 27.26
CA GLY A 543 13.11 14.99 26.63
C GLY A 543 13.68 15.18 25.21
N ARG A 544 14.89 14.67 24.93
CA ARG A 544 15.45 14.67 23.57
C ARG A 544 14.72 13.70 22.64
N ILE A 545 14.36 12.51 23.12
CA ILE A 545 13.55 11.54 22.38
C ILE A 545 12.21 12.18 22.01
N GLU A 546 11.50 12.73 23.00
CA GLU A 546 10.21 13.39 22.77
C GLU A 546 10.33 14.56 21.80
N ALA A 547 11.42 15.34 21.86
CA ALA A 547 11.70 16.42 20.94
C ALA A 547 12.01 15.93 19.51
N ASN A 548 12.64 14.77 19.35
CA ASN A 548 12.91 14.17 18.05
C ASN A 548 11.65 13.52 17.44
N VAL A 549 10.81 12.88 18.26
CA VAL A 549 9.49 12.37 17.84
C VAL A 549 8.50 13.53 17.61
N ALA A 550 8.66 14.67 18.27
CA ALA A 550 7.86 15.85 17.97
C ALA A 550 8.17 16.46 16.59
N ARG A 551 9.30 16.10 15.97
CA ARG A 551 9.58 16.50 14.59
C ARG A 551 8.68 15.71 13.67
N THR A 552 8.19 16.39 12.64
CA THR A 552 7.44 15.78 11.54
C THR A 552 8.19 14.56 10.99
N PRO A 553 7.60 13.36 11.03
CA PRO A 553 8.13 12.19 10.33
C PRO A 553 8.50 12.52 8.90
N GLN A 554 9.56 11.91 8.38
CA GLN A 554 10.04 12.12 7.03
C GLN A 554 9.80 10.86 6.21
N VAL A 555 9.23 11.02 5.01
CA VAL A 555 9.02 9.92 4.06
C VAL A 555 9.73 10.22 2.74
N ALA A 556 10.01 9.18 1.95
CA ALA A 556 10.52 9.39 0.59
C ALA A 556 9.42 9.87 -0.34
N CYS A 557 9.74 10.85 -1.18
CA CYS A 557 8.85 11.38 -2.21
C CYS A 557 9.62 11.47 -3.52
N LEU A 558 8.90 11.33 -4.63
CA LEU A 558 9.43 11.31 -5.98
C LEU A 558 8.68 12.32 -6.85
N ASP A 559 9.43 13.02 -7.69
CA ASP A 559 8.84 13.98 -8.62
C ASP A 559 8.04 13.25 -9.72
N PRO A 560 6.87 13.78 -10.17
CA PRO A 560 6.09 13.21 -11.25
C PRO A 560 6.86 13.03 -12.55
N LEU A 561 6.46 12.04 -13.34
CA LEU A 561 7.12 11.67 -14.58
C LEU A 561 6.58 12.52 -15.75
N SER A 562 7.46 13.28 -16.39
CA SER A 562 7.13 14.15 -17.52
C SER A 562 7.88 13.77 -18.80
N GLY A 563 7.27 14.01 -19.97
CA GLY A 563 7.89 13.78 -21.26
C GLY A 563 7.22 14.58 -22.38
N PRO A 564 7.92 14.83 -23.50
CA PRO A 564 7.31 15.55 -24.63
C PRO A 564 6.18 14.73 -25.27
N PRO A 565 5.04 15.33 -25.65
CA PRO A 565 3.97 14.59 -26.31
C PRO A 565 4.46 13.97 -27.64
N PRO A 566 3.96 12.78 -28.03
CA PRO A 566 4.34 12.16 -29.29
C PRO A 566 4.02 13.07 -30.49
N ASN A 567 4.95 13.19 -31.43
CA ASN A 567 4.75 13.98 -32.64
C ASN A 567 4.23 13.09 -33.79
N PRO A 568 3.00 13.29 -34.30
CA PRO A 568 2.44 12.48 -35.39
C PRO A 568 3.23 12.52 -36.71
N LYS A 569 4.13 13.51 -36.88
CA LYS A 569 5.02 13.63 -38.04
C LYS A 569 6.30 12.82 -37.89
N GLU A 570 6.62 12.37 -36.68
CA GLU A 570 7.79 11.58 -36.33
C GLU A 570 7.33 10.25 -35.74
N PRO A 571 7.18 9.19 -36.56
CA PRO A 571 6.59 7.93 -36.11
C PRO A 571 7.33 7.24 -34.97
N LEU A 572 8.60 7.59 -34.77
CA LEU A 572 9.45 7.14 -33.68
C LEU A 572 10.44 8.26 -33.36
N LEU A 573 10.36 8.79 -32.14
CA LEU A 573 11.29 9.76 -31.56
C LEU A 573 12.07 9.05 -30.45
N GLU A 574 13.40 9.13 -30.51
CA GLU A 574 14.25 8.63 -29.45
C GLU A 574 14.65 9.79 -28.52
N ASP A 575 14.27 9.69 -27.24
CA ASP A 575 14.58 10.69 -26.20
C ASP A 575 15.06 9.98 -24.92
N GLN A 576 16.33 10.22 -24.56
CA GLN A 576 16.97 9.60 -23.40
C GLN A 576 16.76 10.38 -22.11
N GLN A 577 16.22 11.60 -22.18
CA GLN A 577 16.04 12.48 -21.02
C GLN A 577 14.71 12.25 -20.30
N GLN A 578 13.71 11.75 -21.01
CA GLN A 578 12.41 11.39 -20.43
C GLN A 578 12.48 10.06 -19.65
N PRO A 579 11.69 9.87 -18.58
CA PRO A 579 11.82 8.75 -17.64
C PRO A 579 11.19 7.44 -18.11
N PHE A 580 10.12 7.50 -18.91
CA PHE A 580 9.38 6.34 -19.37
C PHE A 580 10.23 5.50 -20.34
N PRO A 581 10.17 4.16 -20.34
CA PRO A 581 10.84 3.37 -21.37
C PRO A 581 10.26 3.70 -22.75
N TYR A 582 8.94 3.81 -22.84
CA TYR A 582 8.23 4.26 -24.02
C TYR A 582 6.81 4.73 -23.69
N TYR A 583 6.28 5.60 -24.55
CA TYR A 583 4.87 5.92 -24.64
C TYR A 583 4.54 6.35 -26.06
N GLY A 584 3.26 6.36 -26.42
CA GLY A 584 2.87 6.74 -27.77
C GLY A 584 1.39 6.64 -28.06
N GLU A 585 1.08 6.74 -29.34
CA GLU A 585 -0.26 6.61 -29.89
C GLU A 585 -0.24 5.71 -31.13
N VAL A 586 -1.27 4.89 -31.28
CA VAL A 586 -1.57 4.12 -32.49
C VAL A 586 -2.98 4.44 -32.95
N GLN A 587 -3.15 4.72 -34.24
CA GLN A 587 -4.47 4.91 -34.85
C GLN A 587 -4.67 3.90 -35.99
N VAL A 588 -5.86 3.30 -36.04
CA VAL A 588 -6.26 2.36 -37.09
C VAL A 588 -7.60 2.77 -37.70
N GLU A 589 -7.64 2.96 -39.03
CA GLU A 589 -8.79 3.38 -39.86
C GLU A 589 -8.95 2.50 -41.11
#